data_AF-A0A0M8RUF4-F1
#
_entry.id   AF-A0A0M8RUF4-F1
#
_cell.length_a   1.000
_cell.length_b   1.000
_cell.length_c   1.000
_cell.angle_alpha   90.00
_cell.angle_beta   90.00
_cell.angle_gamma   90.00
#
_symmetry.space_group_name_H-M   'P 1'
#
loop_
_entity.id
_entity.type
_entity.pdbx_description
1 polymer ?
#
loop_
_entity_poly.entity_id
_entity_poly.type
_entity_poly.pdbx_seq_one_letter_code
_entity_poly.pdbx_strand_id
1 'polypeptide(L)'
;MSHIPVVPPYDGFPPTGGPALRPTKGLATAVTVLLYAVIATDLFALGADFNMRTLLGDLATVSKQEADRADALYALAAVIQGSVLLATAVVFIVWFHRSRVNAEHYTRDVCTLGRGWAIGSWFVPIGNLWLPYRVAKETWQASAQSAPDGSWRTVSLAPVRAWWTLWVMSLVVGRIGNTLYGKAQLPDTIRLAVSVVALSDLLDIAAAALAILFIRKLTRMQQLPAPPYTATHPGPQPWGKPGTPGPRT
;
A
#
# COMPACT_ATOMS: atom_id res chain seq x y z
N MET A 1 -3.60 41.84 -49.59
CA MET A 1 -3.07 40.47 -49.53
C MET A 1 -2.46 40.29 -48.15
N SER A 2 -3.17 39.63 -47.26
CA SER A 2 -2.82 39.51 -45.83
C SER A 2 -1.91 38.30 -45.65
N HIS A 3 -0.67 38.51 -45.20
CA HIS A 3 0.25 37.43 -44.86
C HIS A 3 -0.28 36.68 -43.64
N ILE A 4 -0.79 35.47 -43.84
CA ILE A 4 -1.05 34.51 -42.76
C ILE A 4 0.33 34.08 -42.23
N PRO A 5 0.64 34.25 -40.93
CA PRO A 5 1.85 33.68 -40.38
C PRO A 5 1.76 32.16 -40.46
N VAL A 6 2.66 31.56 -41.24
CA VAL A 6 2.85 30.11 -41.30
C VAL A 6 3.34 29.66 -39.92
N VAL A 7 2.47 28.97 -39.18
CA VAL A 7 2.86 28.26 -37.97
C VAL A 7 3.81 27.15 -38.42
N PRO A 8 5.07 27.10 -37.94
CA PRO A 8 5.97 26.02 -38.33
C PRO A 8 5.37 24.66 -37.92
N PRO A 9 5.71 23.57 -38.64
CA PRO A 9 5.32 22.23 -38.24
C PRO A 9 5.77 21.99 -36.80
N TYR A 10 4.97 21.26 -36.03
CA TYR A 10 5.33 20.81 -34.70
C TYR A 10 6.62 19.96 -34.81
N ASP A 11 7.78 20.58 -34.60
CA ASP A 11 9.02 19.86 -34.44
C ASP A 11 8.89 19.08 -33.14
N GLY A 12 8.79 17.76 -33.27
CA GLY A 12 8.54 16.81 -32.20
C GLY A 12 9.66 16.77 -31.16
N PHE A 13 9.79 17.83 -30.38
CA PHE A 13 10.54 17.78 -29.14
C PHE A 13 9.76 16.86 -28.18
N PRO A 14 10.29 15.69 -27.79
CA PRO A 14 9.74 15.01 -26.63
C PRO A 14 9.79 16.00 -25.46
N PRO A 15 8.80 16.02 -24.55
CA PRO A 15 8.88 16.85 -23.35
C PRO A 15 10.12 16.43 -22.55
N THR A 16 11.21 17.15 -22.76
CA THR A 16 12.49 16.97 -22.06
C THR A 16 12.30 17.47 -20.63
N GLY A 17 12.22 16.55 -19.66
CA GLY A 17 12.45 16.89 -18.25
C GLY A 17 11.56 16.23 -17.20
N GLY A 18 10.59 15.39 -17.55
CA GLY A 18 9.97 14.51 -16.56
C GLY A 18 10.94 13.39 -16.16
N PRO A 19 11.03 12.98 -14.88
CA PRO A 19 11.72 11.73 -14.55
C PRO A 19 11.16 10.59 -15.41
N ALA A 20 11.97 9.60 -15.78
CA ALA A 20 11.41 8.39 -16.39
C ALA A 20 10.60 7.62 -15.34
N LEU A 21 9.49 6.99 -15.73
CA LEU A 21 8.76 6.06 -14.86
C LEU A 21 9.72 4.99 -14.35
N ARG A 22 9.84 4.87 -13.02
CA ARG A 22 10.74 3.89 -12.41
C ARG A 22 10.13 2.50 -12.54
N PRO A 23 10.90 1.46 -12.92
CA PRO A 23 10.39 0.10 -12.95
C PRO A 23 9.91 -0.36 -11.57
N THR A 24 8.61 -0.65 -11.46
CA THR A 24 7.95 -1.14 -10.24
C THR A 24 7.47 -2.58 -10.36
N LYS A 25 7.34 -3.15 -11.57
CA LYS A 25 6.78 -4.49 -11.80
C LYS A 25 7.54 -5.59 -11.05
N GLY A 26 8.88 -5.61 -11.14
CA GLY A 26 9.69 -6.62 -10.46
C GLY A 26 9.56 -6.56 -8.94
N LEU A 27 9.55 -5.36 -8.36
CA LEU A 27 9.32 -5.16 -6.93
C LEU A 27 7.90 -5.53 -6.53
N ALA A 28 6.89 -5.16 -7.33
CA ALA A 28 5.50 -5.55 -7.07
C ALA A 28 5.34 -7.07 -7.04
N THR A 29 5.99 -7.79 -7.96
CA THR A 29 6.05 -9.25 -7.96
C THR A 29 6.75 -9.78 -6.71
N ALA A 30 7.92 -9.24 -6.36
CA ALA A 30 8.65 -9.66 -5.16
C ALA A 30 7.83 -9.47 -3.88
N VAL A 31 7.20 -8.31 -3.69
CA VAL A 31 6.31 -8.03 -2.55
C VAL A 31 5.11 -8.97 -2.57
N THR A 32 4.54 -9.25 -3.75
CA THR A 32 3.40 -10.19 -3.86
C THR A 32 3.80 -11.60 -3.42
N VAL A 33 4.97 -12.10 -3.83
CA VAL A 33 5.48 -13.41 -3.40
C VAL A 33 5.74 -13.43 -1.90
N LEU A 34 6.35 -12.38 -1.36
CA LEU A 34 6.59 -12.24 0.07
C LEU A 34 5.29 -12.19 0.88
N LEU A 35 4.25 -11.50 0.39
CA LEU A 35 2.93 -11.52 1.03
C LEU A 35 2.25 -12.88 0.99
N TYR A 36 2.47 -13.69 -0.05
CA TYR A 36 2.03 -15.10 -0.02
C TYR A 36 2.80 -15.92 1.02
N ALA A 37 4.09 -15.63 1.21
CA ALA A 37 4.87 -16.25 2.27
C ALA A 37 4.37 -15.82 3.66
N VAL A 38 4.00 -14.54 3.86
CA VAL A 38 3.34 -14.06 5.09
C VAL A 38 2.06 -14.84 5.36
N ILE A 39 1.16 -14.94 4.37
CA ILE A 39 -0.07 -15.72 4.49
C ILE A 39 0.23 -17.18 4.88
N ALA A 40 1.25 -17.81 4.27
CA ALA A 40 1.63 -19.17 4.60
C ALA A 40 2.16 -19.30 6.04
N THR A 41 2.94 -18.33 6.53
CA THR A 41 3.43 -18.32 7.92
C THR A 41 2.30 -18.08 8.92
N ASP A 42 1.33 -17.24 8.59
CA ASP A 42 0.18 -16.97 9.46
C ASP A 42 -0.76 -18.19 9.53
N LEU A 43 -0.96 -18.89 8.42
CA LEU A 43 -1.70 -20.15 8.41
C LEU A 43 -1.01 -21.23 9.25
N PHE A 44 0.32 -21.27 9.24
CA PHE A 44 1.08 -22.17 10.10
C PHE A 44 0.96 -21.77 11.58
N ALA A 45 1.05 -20.48 11.90
CA ALA A 45 0.86 -19.94 13.25
C ALA A 45 -0.54 -20.24 13.80
N LEU A 46 -1.59 -20.08 12.98
CA LEU A 46 -2.95 -20.50 13.34
C LEU A 46 -3.04 -21.98 13.70
N GLY A 47 -2.37 -22.85 12.94
CA GLY A 47 -2.28 -24.26 13.26
C GLY A 47 -1.63 -24.52 14.62
N ALA A 48 -0.54 -23.80 14.93
CA ALA A 48 0.13 -23.87 16.23
C ALA A 48 -0.77 -23.36 17.37
N ASP A 49 -1.51 -22.28 17.15
CA ASP A 49 -2.48 -21.72 18.11
C ASP A 49 -3.60 -22.70 18.44
N PHE A 50 -4.19 -23.34 17.41
CA PHE A 50 -5.23 -24.34 17.62
C PHE A 50 -4.69 -25.57 18.37
N ASN A 51 -3.49 -26.03 18.04
CA ASN A 51 -2.83 -27.12 18.75
C ASN A 51 -2.61 -26.76 20.24
N MET A 52 -2.04 -25.58 20.51
CA MET A 52 -1.80 -25.09 21.86
C MET A 52 -3.10 -24.97 22.67
N ARG A 53 -4.16 -24.45 22.05
CA ARG A 53 -5.49 -24.35 22.68
C ARG A 53 -6.07 -25.72 23.02
N THR A 54 -5.83 -26.73 22.18
CA THR A 54 -6.32 -28.10 22.37
C THR A 54 -5.56 -28.78 23.52
N LEU A 55 -4.24 -28.63 23.59
CA LEU A 55 -3.41 -29.14 24.69
C LEU A 55 -3.78 -28.51 26.03
N LEU A 56 -4.00 -27.19 26.06
CA LEU A 56 -4.50 -26.51 27.25
C LEU A 56 -5.90 -27.02 27.64
N GLY A 57 -6.68 -27.53 26.67
CA GLY A 57 -7.97 -28.22 26.80
C GLY A 57 -7.93 -29.43 27.74
N ASP A 58 -6.85 -30.20 27.65
CA ASP A 58 -6.74 -31.56 28.17
C ASP A 58 -5.51 -31.74 29.07
N LEU A 59 -5.29 -30.79 29.99
CA LEU A 59 -4.10 -30.77 30.85
C LEU A 59 -3.91 -32.02 31.72
N ALA A 60 -4.95 -32.84 31.89
CA ALA A 60 -4.86 -34.07 32.66
C ALA A 60 -4.05 -35.16 31.92
N THR A 61 -3.90 -35.07 30.60
CA THR A 61 -3.27 -36.08 29.75
C THR A 61 -1.96 -35.61 29.09
N VAL A 62 -1.73 -34.29 29.04
CA VAL A 62 -0.56 -33.70 28.36
C VAL A 62 0.73 -33.97 29.13
N SER A 63 1.69 -34.61 28.46
CA SER A 63 3.04 -34.82 28.98
C SER A 63 3.87 -33.54 28.90
N LYS A 64 4.87 -33.42 29.80
CA LYS A 64 5.84 -32.30 29.75
C LYS A 64 6.55 -32.20 28.39
N GLN A 65 6.88 -33.34 27.77
CA GLN A 65 7.54 -33.38 26.47
C GLN A 65 6.66 -32.81 25.34
N GLU A 66 5.34 -33.07 25.38
CA GLU A 66 4.40 -32.50 24.41
C GLU A 66 4.26 -30.98 24.59
N ALA A 67 4.21 -30.50 25.84
CA ALA A 67 4.22 -29.08 26.14
C ALA A 67 5.50 -28.38 25.63
N ASP A 68 6.68 -28.93 25.96
CA ASP A 68 7.98 -28.39 25.52
C ASP A 68 8.08 -28.35 23.97
N ARG A 69 7.53 -29.37 23.28
CA ARG A 69 7.50 -29.41 21.81
C ARG A 69 6.55 -28.36 21.23
N ALA A 70 5.39 -28.15 21.84
CA ALA A 70 4.43 -27.13 21.41
C ALA A 70 5.02 -25.73 21.56
N ASP A 71 5.66 -25.44 22.69
CA ASP A 71 6.34 -24.16 22.94
C ASP A 71 7.50 -23.93 21.93
N ALA A 72 8.29 -24.96 21.64
CA ALA A 72 9.37 -24.88 20.65
C ALA A 72 8.84 -24.61 19.23
N LEU A 73 7.73 -25.25 18.83
CA LEU A 73 7.07 -25.00 17.54
C LEU A 73 6.50 -23.58 17.47
N TYR A 74 5.91 -23.09 18.56
CA TYR A 74 5.37 -21.74 18.65
C TYR A 74 6.47 -20.68 18.53
N ALA A 75 7.59 -20.86 19.24
CA ALA A 75 8.76 -19.99 19.14
C ALA A 75 9.37 -19.99 17.74
N LEU A 76 9.48 -21.16 17.10
CA LEU A 76 9.96 -21.28 15.73
C LEU A 76 9.03 -20.57 14.73
N ALA A 77 7.70 -20.71 14.89
CA ALA A 77 6.71 -20.01 14.08
C ALA A 77 6.91 -18.49 14.16
N ALA A 78 7.06 -17.95 15.37
CA ALA A 78 7.28 -16.52 15.60
C ALA A 78 8.56 -16.00 14.93
N VAL A 79 9.67 -16.76 14.98
CA VAL A 79 10.94 -16.38 14.33
C VAL A 79 10.80 -16.34 12.80
N ILE A 80 10.16 -17.37 12.22
CA ILE A 80 9.94 -17.44 10.76
C ILE A 80 9.02 -16.29 10.32
N GLN A 81 7.89 -16.11 10.98
CA GLN A 81 6.92 -15.05 10.69
C GLN A 81 7.59 -13.66 10.77
N GLY A 82 8.34 -13.39 11.84
CA GLY A 82 9.07 -12.12 12.01
C GLY A 82 10.11 -11.86 10.92
N SER A 83 10.83 -12.91 10.49
CA SER A 83 11.84 -12.80 9.42
C SER A 83 11.22 -12.52 8.06
N VAL A 84 10.13 -13.22 7.72
CA VAL A 84 9.37 -13.02 6.47
C VAL A 84 8.72 -11.64 6.47
N LEU A 85 8.15 -11.20 7.59
CA LEU A 85 7.54 -9.88 7.73
C LEU A 85 8.58 -8.76 7.54
N LEU A 86 9.78 -8.90 8.12
CA LEU A 86 10.86 -7.93 7.95
C LEU A 86 11.30 -7.81 6.49
N ALA A 87 11.52 -8.94 5.81
CA ALA A 87 11.85 -8.95 4.38
C ALA A 87 10.73 -8.29 3.56
N THR A 88 9.47 -8.62 3.87
CA THR A 88 8.28 -8.03 3.24
C THR A 88 8.25 -6.52 3.43
N ALA A 89 8.45 -6.03 4.65
CA ALA A 89 8.44 -4.61 4.99
C ALA A 89 9.48 -3.82 4.19
N VAL A 90 10.72 -4.32 4.11
CA VAL A 90 11.80 -3.66 3.36
C VAL A 90 11.44 -3.55 1.87
N VAL A 91 11.06 -4.66 1.23
CA VAL A 91 10.75 -4.65 -0.20
C VAL A 91 9.48 -3.85 -0.48
N PHE A 92 8.47 -3.92 0.40
CA PHE A 92 7.25 -3.13 0.32
C PHE A 92 7.55 -1.64 0.38
N ILE A 93 8.35 -1.17 1.33
CA ILE A 93 8.70 0.26 1.46
C ILE A 93 9.46 0.75 0.23
N VAL A 94 10.38 -0.05 -0.32
CA VAL A 94 11.11 0.29 -1.55
C VAL A 94 10.16 0.39 -2.75
N TRP A 95 9.25 -0.57 -2.91
CA TRP A 95 8.21 -0.54 -3.93
C TRP A 95 7.30 0.69 -3.76
N PHE A 96 6.83 0.93 -2.54
CA PHE A 96 5.88 1.98 -2.19
C PHE A 96 6.45 3.38 -2.45
N HIS A 97 7.71 3.61 -2.07
CA HIS A 97 8.41 4.84 -2.40
C HIS A 97 8.54 5.04 -3.91
N ARG A 98 8.89 4.01 -4.68
CA ARG A 98 8.95 4.11 -6.16
C ARG A 98 7.59 4.37 -6.77
N SER A 99 6.53 3.70 -6.31
CA SER A 99 5.16 3.95 -6.77
C SER A 99 4.70 5.36 -6.43
N ARG A 100 5.05 5.90 -5.26
CA ARG A 100 4.78 7.29 -4.91
C ARG A 100 5.51 8.27 -5.83
N VAL A 101 6.78 8.01 -6.18
CA VAL A 101 7.51 8.84 -7.15
C VAL A 101 6.88 8.77 -8.53
N ASN A 102 6.45 7.58 -8.98
CA ASN A 102 5.79 7.41 -10.26
C ASN A 102 4.45 8.16 -10.35
N ALA A 103 3.71 8.27 -9.24
CA ALA A 103 2.44 8.98 -9.20
C ALA A 103 2.55 10.47 -9.60
N GLU A 104 3.73 11.10 -9.46
CA GLU A 104 3.94 12.49 -9.84
C GLU A 104 3.97 12.74 -11.36
N HIS A 105 4.09 11.67 -12.16
CA HIS A 105 3.97 11.78 -13.63
C HIS A 105 2.52 11.92 -14.07
N TYR A 106 1.58 11.47 -13.23
CA TYR A 106 0.16 11.54 -13.52
C TYR A 106 -0.41 12.87 -13.05
N THR A 107 -0.17 13.25 -11.79
CA THR A 107 -0.50 14.59 -11.27
C THR A 107 0.23 14.86 -9.97
N ARG A 108 0.86 16.05 -9.89
CA ARG A 108 1.56 16.51 -8.69
C ARG A 108 0.64 17.09 -7.64
N ASP A 109 -0.44 17.73 -8.05
CA ASP A 109 -1.28 18.56 -7.18
C ASP A 109 -2.09 17.77 -6.14
N VAL A 110 -2.27 16.46 -6.36
CA VAL A 110 -2.95 15.55 -5.42
C VAL A 110 -2.03 15.04 -4.31
N CYS A 111 -0.72 15.05 -4.55
CA CYS A 111 0.24 14.55 -3.58
C CYS A 111 0.75 15.68 -2.69
N THR A 112 0.15 15.80 -1.50
CA THR A 112 0.46 16.87 -0.55
C THR A 112 1.70 16.59 0.30
N LEU A 113 2.02 15.30 0.52
CA LEU A 113 3.22 14.90 1.25
C LEU A 113 4.40 14.71 0.30
N GLY A 114 5.56 15.23 0.69
CA GLY A 114 6.82 15.05 -0.05
C GLY A 114 7.22 13.58 -0.19
N ARG A 115 8.00 13.25 -1.23
CA ARG A 115 8.39 11.86 -1.60
C ARG A 115 8.96 11.05 -0.44
N GLY A 116 9.79 11.68 0.41
CA GLY A 116 10.43 11.04 1.56
C GLY A 116 9.44 10.48 2.58
N TRP A 117 8.22 11.01 2.65
CA TRP A 117 7.18 10.49 3.53
C TRP A 117 6.74 9.08 3.17
N ALA A 118 6.94 8.60 1.93
CA ALA A 118 6.67 7.20 1.61
C ALA A 118 7.57 6.21 2.38
N ILE A 119 8.70 6.68 2.91
CA ILE A 119 9.60 5.90 3.77
C ILE A 119 9.39 6.35 5.22
N GLY A 120 9.54 7.66 5.49
CA GLY A 120 9.52 8.22 6.84
C GLY A 120 8.23 7.95 7.60
N SER A 121 7.07 7.85 6.92
CA SER A 121 5.79 7.60 7.57
C SER A 121 5.74 6.30 8.37
N TRP A 122 6.56 5.30 8.01
CA TRP A 122 6.58 3.98 8.66
C TRP A 122 7.32 3.98 9.99
N PHE A 123 8.19 4.96 10.22
CA PHE A 123 9.08 5.03 11.38
C PHE A 123 8.66 6.07 12.41
N VAL A 124 7.62 6.87 12.14
CA VAL A 124 7.06 7.81 13.11
C VAL A 124 6.18 7.05 14.10
N PRO A 125 6.51 7.02 15.41
CA PRO A 125 5.65 6.39 16.40
C PRO A 125 4.26 7.01 16.39
N ILE A 126 3.21 6.18 16.45
CA ILE A 126 1.78 6.56 16.34
C ILE A 126 1.40 7.10 14.94
N GLY A 127 2.23 7.95 14.34
CA GLY A 127 2.06 8.45 12.98
C GLY A 127 2.03 7.32 11.93
N ASN A 128 2.73 6.21 12.18
CA ASN A 128 2.71 5.01 11.34
C ASN A 128 1.32 4.36 11.19
N LEU A 129 0.34 4.69 12.03
CA LEU A 129 -1.04 4.21 11.91
C LEU A 129 -1.88 5.01 10.88
N TRP A 130 -1.43 6.20 10.47
CA TRP A 130 -2.23 7.13 9.66
C TRP A 130 -1.46 7.69 8.45
N LEU A 131 -0.19 8.01 8.62
CA LEU A 131 0.63 8.66 7.59
C LEU A 131 0.86 7.76 6.37
N PRO A 132 1.18 6.46 6.49
CA PRO A 132 1.37 5.64 5.30
C PRO A 132 0.05 5.42 4.54
N TYR A 133 -1.10 5.33 5.23
CA TYR A 133 -2.41 5.35 4.59
C TYR A 133 -2.63 6.62 3.77
N ARG A 134 -2.29 7.79 4.32
CA ARG A 134 -2.40 9.06 3.59
C ARG A 134 -1.55 9.04 2.33
N VAL A 135 -0.29 8.61 2.43
CA VAL A 135 0.60 8.47 1.25
C VAL A 135 0.02 7.48 0.24
N ALA A 136 -0.53 6.35 0.69
CA ALA A 136 -1.10 5.33 -0.19
C ALA A 136 -2.36 5.83 -0.91
N LYS A 137 -3.23 6.53 -0.18
CA LYS A 137 -4.43 7.17 -0.73
C LYS A 137 -4.06 8.22 -1.78
N GLU A 138 -3.13 9.12 -1.48
CA GLU A 138 -2.67 10.15 -2.42
C GLU A 138 -2.04 9.52 -3.67
N THR A 139 -1.17 8.50 -3.49
CA THR A 139 -0.54 7.75 -4.58
C THR A 139 -1.57 7.05 -5.46
N TRP A 140 -2.58 6.42 -4.85
CA TRP A 140 -3.68 5.76 -5.54
C TRP A 140 -4.51 6.74 -6.35
N GLN A 141 -4.90 7.87 -5.75
CA GLN A 141 -5.68 8.90 -6.41
C GLN A 141 -4.92 9.57 -7.55
N ALA A 142 -3.63 9.87 -7.37
CA ALA A 142 -2.79 10.42 -8.43
C ALA A 142 -2.62 9.42 -9.59
N SER A 143 -2.45 8.13 -9.31
CA SER A 143 -2.28 7.10 -10.34
C SER A 143 -3.58 6.75 -11.08
N ALA A 144 -4.75 7.15 -10.57
CA ALA A 144 -6.05 6.88 -11.17
C ALA A 144 -6.44 7.86 -12.29
N GLN A 145 -5.65 8.92 -12.53
CA GLN A 145 -6.07 10.14 -13.23
C GLN A 145 -5.94 10.16 -14.75
N SER A 146 -6.06 9.02 -15.42
CA SER A 146 -6.11 9.05 -16.88
C SER A 146 -7.11 8.05 -17.41
N ALA A 147 -8.33 8.52 -17.66
CA ALA A 147 -9.12 7.93 -18.72
C ALA A 147 -8.45 8.25 -20.07
N PRO A 148 -8.60 7.41 -21.11
CA PRO A 148 -7.98 7.64 -22.42
C PRO A 148 -8.33 8.99 -23.07
N ASP A 149 -9.41 9.62 -22.62
CA ASP A 149 -9.93 10.91 -23.08
C ASP A 149 -9.41 12.12 -22.26
N GLY A 150 -8.51 11.91 -21.30
CA GLY A 150 -7.99 12.96 -20.43
C GLY A 150 -8.93 13.37 -19.29
N SER A 151 -10.07 12.68 -19.12
CA SER A 151 -11.03 12.95 -18.04
C SER A 151 -10.60 12.29 -16.71
N TRP A 152 -11.08 12.89 -15.62
CA TRP A 152 -10.84 12.40 -14.26
C TRP A 152 -11.66 11.14 -13.98
N ARG A 153 -10.98 9.98 -13.94
CA ARG A 153 -11.61 8.74 -13.50
C ARG A 153 -11.62 8.64 -11.97
N THR A 154 -12.81 8.59 -11.38
CA THR A 154 -12.95 8.21 -9.97
C THR A 154 -12.72 6.71 -9.82
N VAL A 155 -11.67 6.32 -9.07
CA VAL A 155 -11.41 4.93 -8.73
C VAL A 155 -11.75 4.72 -7.26
N SER A 156 -12.50 3.65 -6.97
CA SER A 156 -12.87 3.31 -5.60
C SER A 156 -11.64 3.19 -4.68
N LEU A 157 -11.70 3.86 -3.53
CA LEU A 157 -10.70 3.76 -2.46
C LEU A 157 -10.86 2.50 -1.60
N ALA A 158 -11.86 1.65 -1.88
CA ALA A 158 -12.14 0.47 -1.10
C ALA A 158 -10.92 -0.46 -0.91
N PRO A 159 -10.08 -0.74 -1.93
CA PRO A 159 -8.89 -1.57 -1.73
C PRO A 159 -7.89 -0.94 -0.75
N VAL A 160 -7.67 0.37 -0.84
CA VAL A 160 -6.74 1.11 0.04
C VAL A 160 -7.26 1.11 1.48
N ARG A 161 -8.54 1.44 1.67
CA ARG A 161 -9.18 1.48 2.99
C ARG A 161 -9.24 0.11 3.63
N ALA A 162 -9.68 -0.90 2.89
CA ALA A 162 -9.90 -2.22 3.45
C ALA A 162 -8.58 -2.88 3.89
N TRP A 163 -7.54 -2.84 3.06
CA TRP A 163 -6.22 -3.37 3.47
C TRP A 163 -5.69 -2.63 4.70
N TRP A 164 -5.72 -1.29 4.68
CA TRP A 164 -5.13 -0.51 5.78
C TRP A 164 -5.86 -0.72 7.10
N THR A 165 -7.19 -0.72 7.07
CA THR A 165 -8.01 -0.95 8.25
C THR A 165 -7.74 -2.34 8.84
N LEU A 166 -7.73 -3.39 8.03
CA LEU A 166 -7.44 -4.74 8.53
C LEU A 166 -6.01 -4.88 9.06
N TRP A 167 -5.03 -4.26 8.39
CA TRP A 167 -3.65 -4.29 8.85
C TRP A 167 -3.46 -3.55 10.19
N VAL A 168 -4.08 -2.38 10.38
CA VAL A 168 -4.04 -1.70 11.67
C VAL A 168 -4.76 -2.52 12.76
N MET A 169 -5.88 -3.15 12.43
CA MET A 169 -6.57 -4.05 13.35
C MET A 169 -5.71 -5.25 13.73
N SER A 170 -5.04 -5.91 12.77
CA SER A 170 -4.15 -7.05 13.04
C SER A 170 -3.01 -6.64 13.97
N LEU A 171 -2.38 -5.48 13.74
CA LEU A 171 -1.33 -4.95 14.63
C LEU A 171 -1.81 -4.71 16.06
N VAL A 172 -2.98 -4.08 16.23
CA VAL A 172 -3.52 -3.77 17.56
C VAL A 172 -3.90 -5.07 18.29
N VAL A 173 -4.64 -5.95 17.63
CA VAL A 173 -5.08 -7.23 18.20
C VAL A 173 -3.86 -8.11 18.52
N GLY A 174 -2.88 -8.18 17.62
CA GLY A 174 -1.66 -8.96 17.83
C GLY A 174 -0.81 -8.42 18.97
N ARG A 175 -0.72 -7.09 19.12
CA ARG A 175 -0.03 -6.48 20.28
C ARG A 175 -0.72 -6.84 21.59
N ILE A 176 -2.06 -6.82 21.62
CA ILE A 176 -2.84 -7.23 22.79
C ILE A 176 -2.61 -8.71 23.09
N GLY A 177 -2.76 -9.59 22.10
CA GLY A 177 -2.57 -11.04 22.23
C GLY A 177 -1.18 -11.39 22.77
N ASN A 178 -0.12 -10.83 22.19
CA ASN A 178 1.26 -11.03 22.65
C ASN A 178 1.49 -10.50 24.07
N THR A 179 0.88 -9.36 24.43
CA THR A 179 1.00 -8.79 25.79
C THR A 179 0.27 -9.66 26.81
N LEU A 180 -0.90 -10.21 26.46
CA LEU A 180 -1.63 -11.16 27.30
C LEU A 180 -0.85 -12.45 27.46
N TYR A 181 -0.27 -12.97 26.37
CA TYR A 181 0.52 -14.21 26.37
C TYR A 181 1.74 -14.07 27.30
N GLY A 182 2.52 -12.99 27.17
CA GLY A 182 3.69 -12.77 28.01
C GLY A 182 3.39 -12.55 29.51
N LYS A 183 2.13 -12.27 29.87
CA LYS A 183 1.67 -12.13 31.27
C LYS A 183 0.91 -13.36 31.78
N ALA A 184 0.56 -14.29 30.89
CA ALA A 184 -0.28 -15.42 31.24
C ALA A 184 0.51 -16.44 32.08
N GLN A 185 -0.09 -16.87 33.19
CA GLN A 185 0.48 -17.89 34.09
C GLN A 185 -0.46 -19.07 34.33
N LEU A 186 -1.74 -18.89 33.97
CA LEU A 186 -2.79 -19.88 34.16
C LEU A 186 -3.28 -20.38 32.80
N PRO A 187 -3.69 -21.64 32.67
CA PRO A 187 -4.14 -22.20 31.40
C PRO A 187 -5.24 -21.39 30.72
N ASP A 188 -6.24 -20.92 31.45
CA ASP A 188 -7.33 -20.13 30.87
C ASP A 188 -6.85 -18.77 30.35
N THR A 189 -5.88 -18.14 31.02
CA THR A 189 -5.26 -16.90 30.55
C THR A 189 -4.41 -17.12 29.29
N ILE A 190 -3.74 -18.28 29.18
CA ILE A 190 -2.98 -18.65 27.97
C ILE A 190 -3.95 -18.93 26.82
N ARG A 191 -5.03 -19.69 27.06
CA ARG A 191 -6.07 -19.97 26.04
C ARG A 191 -6.68 -18.69 25.49
N LEU A 192 -6.99 -17.72 26.36
CA LEU A 192 -7.49 -16.41 25.93
C LEU A 192 -6.46 -15.68 25.08
N ALA A 193 -5.20 -15.61 25.53
CA ALA A 193 -4.13 -14.94 24.79
C ALA A 193 -3.91 -15.54 23.39
N VAL A 194 -3.81 -16.87 23.29
CA VAL A 194 -3.68 -17.61 22.03
C VAL A 194 -4.88 -17.38 21.12
N SER A 195 -6.09 -17.28 21.66
CA SER A 195 -7.29 -16.94 20.88
C SER A 195 -7.23 -15.55 20.25
N VAL A 196 -6.66 -14.58 20.99
CA VAL A 196 -6.47 -13.22 20.50
C VAL A 196 -5.37 -13.16 19.44
N VAL A 197 -4.29 -13.94 19.59
CA VAL A 197 -3.25 -14.07 18.56
C VAL A 197 -3.81 -14.71 17.29
N ALA A 198 -4.58 -15.78 17.41
CA ALA A 198 -5.24 -16.40 16.26
C ALA A 198 -6.18 -15.42 15.52
N LEU A 199 -6.90 -14.58 16.27
CA LEU A 199 -7.72 -13.52 15.65
C LEU A 199 -6.85 -12.50 14.89
N SER A 200 -5.69 -12.12 15.42
CA SER A 200 -4.78 -11.23 14.67
C SER A 200 -4.23 -11.87 13.42
N ASP A 201 -3.90 -13.16 13.44
CA ASP A 201 -3.39 -13.87 12.25
C ASP A 201 -4.46 -13.93 11.15
N LEU A 202 -5.73 -14.19 11.50
CA LEU A 202 -6.85 -14.14 10.55
C LEU A 202 -7.01 -12.75 9.92
N LEU A 203 -6.90 -11.69 10.73
CA LEU A 203 -6.96 -10.32 10.26
C LEU A 203 -5.77 -9.99 9.34
N ASP A 204 -4.57 -10.48 9.67
CA ASP A 204 -3.37 -10.22 8.88
C ASP A 204 -3.40 -10.95 7.53
N ILE A 205 -3.86 -12.21 7.49
CA ILE A 205 -4.10 -12.95 6.24
C ILE A 205 -5.04 -12.16 5.31
N ALA A 206 -6.15 -11.66 5.85
CA ALA A 206 -7.09 -10.87 5.08
C ALA A 206 -6.48 -9.52 4.63
N ALA A 207 -5.71 -8.87 5.50
CA ALA A 207 -4.98 -7.64 5.17
C ALA A 207 -3.95 -7.88 4.06
N ALA A 208 -3.18 -8.97 4.12
CA ALA A 208 -2.17 -9.36 3.13
C ALA A 208 -2.81 -9.64 1.76
N ALA A 209 -3.95 -10.36 1.73
CA ALA A 209 -4.70 -10.58 0.50
C ALA A 209 -5.18 -9.26 -0.13
N LEU A 210 -5.70 -8.33 0.67
CA LEU A 210 -6.10 -6.99 0.20
C LEU A 210 -4.90 -6.14 -0.21
N ALA A 211 -3.76 -6.27 0.45
CA ALA A 211 -2.51 -5.61 0.08
C ALA A 211 -2.02 -6.09 -1.29
N ILE A 212 -2.09 -7.39 -1.58
CA ILE A 212 -1.81 -7.95 -2.91
C ILE A 212 -2.73 -7.31 -3.96
N LEU A 213 -4.04 -7.18 -3.67
CA LEU A 213 -4.98 -6.52 -4.57
C LEU A 213 -4.64 -5.05 -4.80
N PHE A 214 -4.28 -4.31 -3.74
CA PHE A 214 -3.81 -2.93 -3.82
C PHE A 214 -2.56 -2.81 -4.70
N ILE A 215 -1.53 -3.62 -4.44
CA ILE A 215 -0.26 -3.62 -5.20
C ILE A 215 -0.52 -3.90 -6.67
N ARG A 216 -1.29 -4.95 -6.99
CA ARG A 216 -1.59 -5.34 -8.37
C ARG A 216 -2.37 -4.26 -9.12
N LYS A 217 -3.41 -3.70 -8.48
CA LYS A 217 -4.21 -2.62 -9.09
C LYS A 217 -3.38 -1.35 -9.29
N LEU A 218 -2.63 -0.92 -8.28
CA LEU A 218 -1.78 0.27 -8.38
C LEU A 218 -0.71 0.10 -9.46
N THR A 219 -0.04 -1.05 -9.49
CA THR A 219 0.98 -1.35 -10.50
C THR A 219 0.38 -1.35 -11.91
N ARG A 220 -0.83 -1.88 -12.09
CA ARG A 220 -1.53 -1.85 -13.38
C ARG A 220 -1.90 -0.43 -13.81
N MET A 221 -2.36 0.41 -12.89
CA MET A 221 -2.65 1.83 -13.19
C MET A 221 -1.39 2.55 -13.66
N GLN A 222 -0.25 2.27 -13.03
CA GLN A 222 1.04 2.92 -13.34
C GLN A 222 1.78 2.32 -14.56
N GLN A 223 1.25 1.27 -15.19
CA GLN A 223 1.81 0.67 -16.41
C GLN A 223 1.17 1.21 -17.68
N LEU A 224 0.03 1.91 -17.57
CA LEU A 224 -0.60 2.58 -18.70
C LEU A 224 0.21 3.85 -19.04
N PRO A 225 0.48 4.13 -20.33
CA PRO A 225 1.12 5.38 -20.75
C PRO A 225 0.36 6.55 -20.14
N ALA A 226 1.05 7.40 -19.38
CA ALA A 226 0.46 8.67 -18.96
C ALA A 226 0.24 9.50 -20.24
N PRO A 227 -0.97 10.03 -20.50
CA PRO A 227 -1.13 11.02 -21.55
C PRO A 227 -0.15 12.17 -21.27
N PRO A 228 0.51 12.74 -22.29
CA PRO A 228 1.41 13.86 -22.09
C PRO A 228 0.66 14.95 -21.33
N TYR A 229 1.28 15.50 -20.28
CA TYR A 229 0.73 16.63 -19.53
C TYR A 229 0.46 17.78 -20.50
N THR A 230 -0.76 17.90 -20.98
CA THR A 230 -1.22 19.11 -21.65
C THR A 230 -1.49 20.09 -20.55
N ALA A 231 -0.60 21.05 -20.36
CA ALA A 231 -0.82 22.22 -19.53
C ALA A 231 -1.96 23.06 -20.15
N THR A 232 -3.20 22.56 -20.14
CA THR A 232 -4.39 23.33 -20.52
C THR A 232 -4.93 24.01 -19.27
N HIS A 233 -4.11 24.87 -18.66
CA HIS A 233 -4.69 26.07 -18.09
C HIS A 233 -4.72 27.09 -19.24
N PRO A 234 -5.90 27.48 -19.77
CA PRO A 234 -5.96 28.69 -20.55
C PRO A 234 -5.52 29.81 -19.61
N GLY A 235 -4.29 30.31 -19.82
CA GLY A 235 -3.89 31.58 -19.22
C GLY A 235 -4.97 32.63 -19.55
N PRO A 236 -5.19 33.62 -18.68
CA PRO A 236 -6.22 34.63 -18.89
C PRO A 236 -6.08 35.18 -20.32
N GLN A 237 -7.15 35.06 -21.12
CA GLN A 237 -7.17 35.58 -22.47
C GLN A 237 -6.74 37.05 -22.42
N PRO A 238 -5.70 37.48 -23.18
CA PRO A 238 -5.37 38.89 -23.25
C PRO A 238 -6.60 39.63 -23.79
N TRP A 239 -7.04 40.61 -23.02
CA TRP A 239 -8.29 41.33 -23.23
C TRP A 239 -8.38 41.80 -24.69
N GLY A 240 -9.42 41.36 -25.41
CA GLY A 240 -9.61 41.69 -26.82
C GLY A 240 -9.67 43.21 -27.01
N LYS A 241 -8.86 43.75 -27.93
CA LYS A 241 -8.91 45.18 -28.26
C LYS A 241 -10.30 45.54 -28.80
N PRO A 242 -10.91 46.67 -28.38
CA PRO A 242 -12.17 47.13 -28.95
C PRO A 242 -12.05 47.31 -30.47
N GLY A 243 -12.96 46.69 -31.22
CA GLY A 243 -12.97 46.76 -32.68
C GLY A 243 -13.16 48.19 -33.18
N THR A 244 -12.35 48.59 -34.15
CA THR A 244 -12.54 49.83 -34.91
C THR A 244 -13.81 49.72 -35.77
N PRO A 245 -14.69 50.74 -35.80
CA PRO A 245 -15.87 50.70 -36.67
C PRO A 245 -15.45 50.78 -38.14
N GLY A 246 -15.98 49.88 -38.97
CA GLY A 246 -15.80 49.93 -40.42
C GLY A 246 -16.49 51.14 -41.07
N PRO A 247 -16.07 51.54 -42.28
CA PRO A 247 -16.63 52.71 -42.95
C PRO A 247 -18.08 52.45 -43.39
N ARG A 248 -18.94 53.43 -43.13
CA ARG A 248 -20.31 53.47 -43.65
C ARG A 248 -20.26 53.78 -45.14
N THR A 249 -20.82 52.89 -45.96
CA THR A 249 -21.39 53.19 -47.28
C THR A 249 -22.89 53.37 -47.14
#